data_AF-A0AAW2YIK4-F1
#
_entry.id   AF-A0AAW2YIK4-F1
#
_cell.length_a   1.000
_cell.length_b   1.000
_cell.length_c   1.000
_cell.angle_alpha   90.00
_cell.angle_beta   90.00
_cell.angle_gamma   90.00
#
_symmetry.space_group_name_H-M   'P 1'
#
loop_
_entity.id
_entity.type
_entity.pdbx_description
1 polymer ?
#
loop_
_entity_poly.entity_id
_entity_poly.type
_entity_poly.pdbx_seq_one_letter_code
_entity_poly.pdbx_strand_id
1 'polypeptide(L)'
;MSVSWIVAVIASGAVSLLHGYIMYLETFIWEQAAVKIFRMKKELAVSTKELAANQGYYNFMLSIGLIWGIIEGSASTLLFFNLCVLSAAVFGAVTSSPRILVSQGLPGFVGALTAYFALERTSLSLVIGSLLLLSSSVATSLVYNKRKLGSV
;
A
#
# COMPACT_ATOMS: atom_id res chain seq x y z
N MET A 1 1.43 14.69 -12.02
CA MET A 1 0.91 13.55 -11.22
C MET A 1 -0.53 13.30 -11.60
N SER A 2 -0.96 12.04 -11.78
CA SER A 2 -2.37 11.75 -12.08
C SER A 2 -3.23 11.89 -10.82
N VAL A 3 -4.52 12.19 -11.00
CA VAL A 3 -5.49 12.20 -9.89
C VAL A 3 -5.53 10.84 -9.18
N SER A 4 -5.52 9.74 -9.93
CA SER A 4 -5.49 8.39 -9.34
C SER A 4 -4.29 8.14 -8.43
N TRP A 5 -3.11 8.62 -8.81
CA TRP A 5 -1.90 8.52 -7.99
C TRP A 5 -2.00 9.33 -6.70
N ILE A 6 -2.47 10.59 -6.81
CA ILE A 6 -2.65 11.46 -5.64
C ILE A 6 -3.61 10.81 -4.64
N VAL A 7 -4.74 10.28 -5.13
CA VAL A 7 -5.73 9.60 -4.28
C VAL A 7 -5.13 8.34 -3.65
N ALA A 8 -4.37 7.53 -4.41
CA ALA A 8 -3.70 6.34 -3.88
C ALA A 8 -2.68 6.65 -2.78
N VAL A 9 -1.91 7.73 -2.95
CA VAL A 9 -0.94 8.21 -1.94
C VAL A 9 -1.65 8.69 -0.68
N ILE A 10 -2.72 9.47 -0.81
CA ILE A 10 -3.48 9.96 0.34
C ILE A 10 -4.12 8.80 1.11
N ALA A 11 -4.79 7.87 0.39
CA ALA A 11 -5.42 6.71 1.01
C ALA A 11 -4.39 5.80 1.69
N SER A 12 -3.31 5.43 1.00
CA SER A 12 -2.25 4.59 1.55
C SER A 12 -1.48 5.26 2.68
N GLY A 13 -1.30 6.57 2.61
CA GLY A 13 -0.71 7.36 3.70
C GLY A 13 -1.58 7.35 4.95
N ALA A 14 -2.89 7.47 4.80
CA ALA A 14 -3.82 7.35 5.93
C ALA A 14 -3.79 5.94 6.55
N VAL A 15 -3.74 4.88 5.72
CA VAL A 15 -3.57 3.49 6.21
C VAL A 15 -2.22 3.33 6.93
N SER A 16 -1.14 3.87 6.38
CA SER A 16 0.19 3.83 7.02
C SER A 16 0.18 4.49 8.40
N LEU A 17 -0.43 5.68 8.51
CA LEU A 17 -0.57 6.39 9.79
C LEU A 17 -1.43 5.61 10.79
N LEU A 18 -2.52 4.98 10.33
CA LEU A 18 -3.36 4.12 11.16
C LEU A 18 -2.55 2.95 11.74
N HIS A 19 -1.79 2.23 10.92
CA HIS A 19 -0.98 1.10 11.39
C HIS A 19 0.20 1.55 12.25
N GLY A 20 0.78 2.72 11.99
CA GLY A 20 1.76 3.34 12.88
C GLY A 20 1.16 3.66 14.26
N TYR A 21 -0.07 4.17 14.29
CA TYR A 21 -0.81 4.41 15.54
C TYR A 21 -1.15 3.10 16.27
N ILE A 22 -1.62 2.07 15.58
CA ILE A 22 -1.89 0.75 16.18
C ILE A 22 -0.61 0.16 16.76
N MET A 23 0.50 0.19 16.02
CA MET A 23 1.79 -0.24 16.54
C MET A 23 2.16 0.50 17.82
N TYR A 24 1.97 1.82 17.86
CA TYR A 24 2.30 2.61 19.04
C TYR A 24 1.47 2.15 20.26
N LEU A 25 0.18 1.89 20.06
CA LEU A 25 -0.69 1.35 21.10
C LEU A 25 -0.24 -0.03 21.58
N GLU A 26 0.07 -0.94 20.67
CA GLU A 26 0.40 -2.33 20.95
C GLU A 26 1.81 -2.52 21.54
N THR A 27 2.74 -1.61 21.23
CA THR A 27 4.15 -1.74 21.65
C THR A 27 4.46 -0.92 22.90
N PHE A 28 4.01 0.34 22.95
CA PHE A 28 4.46 1.27 24.00
C PHE A 28 3.45 1.43 25.14
N ILE A 29 2.16 1.37 24.84
CA ILE A 29 1.09 1.66 25.82
C ILE A 29 0.00 0.58 25.90
N TRP A 30 0.39 -0.68 25.63
CA TRP A 30 -0.54 -1.80 25.54
C TRP A 30 -1.39 -1.97 26.80
N GLU A 31 -0.78 -1.98 27.98
CA GLU A 31 -1.50 -2.25 29.23
C GLU A 31 -2.65 -1.25 29.46
N GLN A 32 -2.42 0.03 29.15
CA GLN A 32 -3.44 1.08 29.25
C GLN A 32 -4.48 0.97 28.13
N ALA A 33 -4.03 0.71 26.90
CA ALA A 33 -4.91 0.55 25.73
C ALA A 33 -5.84 -0.67 25.87
N ALA A 34 -5.32 -1.82 26.30
CA ALA A 34 -6.04 -3.05 26.59
C ALA A 34 -7.20 -2.83 27.57
N VAL A 35 -6.95 -2.13 28.67
CA VAL A 35 -7.98 -1.84 29.67
C VAL A 35 -8.99 -0.81 29.16
N LYS A 36 -8.52 0.26 28.51
CA LYS A 36 -9.38 1.39 28.12
C LYS A 36 -10.23 1.11 26.87
N ILE A 37 -9.62 0.52 25.85
CA ILE A 37 -10.21 0.29 24.52
C ILE A 37 -10.88 -1.08 24.47
N PHE A 38 -10.15 -2.11 24.89
CA PHE A 38 -10.61 -3.50 24.80
C PHE A 38 -11.32 -4.00 26.07
N ARG A 39 -11.37 -3.18 27.13
CA ARG A 39 -12.02 -3.50 28.40
C ARG A 39 -11.48 -4.80 29.05
N MET A 40 -10.20 -5.08 28.82
CA MET A 40 -9.52 -6.25 29.38
C MET A 40 -9.27 -6.08 30.89
N LYS A 41 -9.23 -7.20 31.63
CA LYS A 41 -8.72 -7.23 33.00
C LYS A 41 -7.24 -6.86 33.01
N LYS A 42 -6.80 -6.13 34.05
CA LYS A 42 -5.42 -5.63 34.14
C LYS A 42 -4.40 -6.77 34.11
N GLU A 43 -4.67 -7.87 34.80
CA GLU A 43 -3.78 -9.03 34.87
C GLU A 43 -3.56 -9.64 33.48
N LEU A 44 -4.61 -9.71 32.66
CA LEU A 44 -4.54 -10.20 31.30
C LEU A 44 -3.81 -9.23 30.36
N ALA A 45 -3.99 -7.92 30.56
CA ALA A 45 -3.27 -6.91 29.81
C ALA A 45 -1.75 -7.00 30.06
N VAL A 46 -1.35 -7.19 31.32
CA VAL A 46 0.06 -7.38 31.70
C VAL A 46 0.61 -8.68 31.10
N SER A 47 -0.12 -9.79 31.20
CA SER A 47 0.37 -11.09 30.72
C SER A 47 0.47 -11.21 29.20
N THR A 48 -0.21 -10.33 28.44
CA THR A 48 -0.21 -10.33 26.97
C THR A 48 0.70 -9.28 26.34
N LYS A 49 1.44 -8.50 27.14
CA LYS A 49 2.26 -7.37 26.68
C LYS A 49 3.26 -7.73 25.58
N GLU A 50 4.05 -8.78 25.76
CA GLU A 50 5.04 -9.18 24.77
C GLU A 50 4.40 -9.68 23.47
N LEU A 51 3.26 -10.37 23.58
CA LEU A 51 2.50 -10.82 22.42
C LEU A 51 1.94 -9.63 21.63
N ALA A 52 1.40 -8.64 22.33
CA ALA A 52 0.91 -7.40 21.73
C ALA A 52 2.06 -6.62 21.08
N ALA A 53 3.22 -6.50 21.73
CA ALA A 53 4.38 -5.84 21.13
C ALA A 53 4.83 -6.51 19.82
N ASN A 54 4.78 -7.85 19.75
CA ASN A 54 5.04 -8.58 18.51
C ASN A 54 3.99 -8.26 17.42
N GLN A 55 2.71 -8.18 17.77
CA GLN A 55 1.65 -7.71 16.85
C GLN A 55 1.92 -6.28 16.37
N GLY A 56 2.35 -5.40 17.29
CA GLY A 56 2.73 -4.03 16.99
C GLY A 56 3.87 -3.95 15.98
N TYR A 57 4.88 -4.81 16.07
CA TYR A 57 5.99 -4.84 15.12
C TYR A 57 5.53 -5.22 13.70
N TYR A 58 4.59 -6.16 13.54
CA TYR A 58 4.01 -6.43 12.22
C TYR A 58 3.24 -5.22 11.68
N ASN A 59 2.49 -4.50 12.53
CA ASN A 59 1.84 -3.25 12.16
C ASN A 59 2.86 -2.17 11.73
N PHE A 60 4.02 -2.10 12.37
CA PHE A 60 5.13 -1.25 11.92
C PHE A 60 5.61 -1.63 10.52
N MET A 61 5.83 -2.92 10.23
CA MET A 61 6.24 -3.38 8.91
C MET A 61 5.25 -2.98 7.81
N LEU A 62 3.94 -3.05 8.08
CA LEU A 62 2.91 -2.57 7.15
C LEU A 62 2.98 -1.06 6.93
N SER A 63 3.16 -0.29 8.01
CA SER A 63 3.26 1.17 7.97
C SER A 63 4.46 1.63 7.13
N ILE A 64 5.65 1.08 7.39
CA ILE A 64 6.87 1.43 6.64
C ILE A 64 6.84 0.92 5.21
N GLY A 65 6.20 -0.22 4.93
CA GLY A 65 6.03 -0.75 3.58
C GLY A 65 5.20 0.18 2.69
N LEU A 66 4.14 0.77 3.25
CA LEU A 66 3.34 1.78 2.56
C LEU A 66 4.11 3.09 2.37
N ILE A 67 4.86 3.56 3.38
CA ILE A 67 5.74 4.74 3.25
C ILE A 67 6.77 4.52 2.16
N TRP A 68 7.40 3.34 2.13
CA TRP A 68 8.36 2.96 1.11
C TRP A 68 7.73 3.00 -0.29
N GLY A 69 6.54 2.41 -0.47
CA GLY A 69 5.83 2.47 -1.75
C GLY A 69 5.50 3.88 -2.22
N ILE A 70 5.21 4.81 -1.28
CA ILE A 70 5.01 6.24 -1.60
C ILE A 70 6.32 6.88 -2.06
N ILE A 71 7.42 6.66 -1.35
CA ILE A 71 8.75 7.22 -1.67
C ILE A 71 9.24 6.70 -3.02
N GLU A 72 9.08 5.40 -3.28
CA GLU A 72 9.46 4.75 -4.54
C GLU A 72 8.55 5.16 -5.71
N GLY A 73 7.33 5.61 -5.43
CA GLY A 73 6.33 5.88 -6.47
C GLY A 73 5.69 4.61 -7.04
N SER A 74 5.67 3.52 -6.27
CA SER A 74 5.26 2.19 -6.74
C SER A 74 3.82 1.85 -6.36
N ALA A 75 2.90 1.96 -7.33
CA ALA A 75 1.50 1.57 -7.14
C ALA A 75 1.32 0.08 -6.81
N SER A 76 2.20 -0.79 -7.31
CA SER A 76 2.19 -2.22 -6.98
C SER A 76 2.58 -2.47 -5.53
N THR A 77 3.56 -1.73 -5.00
CA THR A 77 3.94 -1.81 -3.58
C THR A 77 2.78 -1.35 -2.69
N LEU A 78 2.13 -0.23 -3.04
CA LEU A 78 0.94 0.24 -2.32
C LEU A 78 -0.20 -0.78 -2.35
N LEU A 79 -0.48 -1.36 -3.51
CA LEU A 79 -1.52 -2.37 -3.67
C LEU A 79 -1.24 -3.60 -2.80
N PHE A 80 0.00 -4.11 -2.84
CA PHE A 80 0.40 -5.28 -2.06
C PHE A 80 0.19 -5.08 -0.56
N PHE A 81 0.71 -3.99 0.02
CA PHE A 81 0.58 -3.76 1.47
C PHE A 81 -0.86 -3.48 1.90
N ASN A 82 -1.65 -2.76 1.10
CA ASN A 82 -3.07 -2.56 1.40
C ASN A 82 -3.88 -3.88 1.32
N LEU A 83 -3.52 -4.80 0.42
CA LEU A 83 -4.10 -6.14 0.40
C LEU A 83 -3.69 -6.96 1.63
N CYS A 84 -2.44 -6.87 2.09
CA CYS A 84 -2.03 -7.48 3.35
C CYS A 84 -2.85 -6.96 4.54
N VAL A 85 -3.08 -5.64 4.61
CA VAL A 85 -3.95 -5.03 5.63
C VAL A 85 -5.37 -5.60 5.55
N LEU A 86 -5.95 -5.67 4.35
CA LEU A 86 -7.29 -6.20 4.15
C LEU A 86 -7.39 -7.68 4.56
N SER A 87 -6.40 -8.50 4.18
CA SER A 87 -6.34 -9.92 4.57
C SER A 87 -6.21 -10.08 6.10
N ALA A 88 -5.34 -9.31 6.74
CA ALA A 88 -5.20 -9.32 8.20
C ALA A 88 -6.48 -8.86 8.90
N ALA A 89 -7.17 -7.86 8.35
CA ALA A 89 -8.43 -7.38 8.89
C ALA A 89 -9.56 -8.41 8.79
N VAL A 90 -9.63 -9.17 7.69
CA VAL A 90 -10.58 -10.29 7.55
C VAL A 90 -10.29 -11.37 8.60
N PHE A 91 -9.02 -11.77 8.74
CA PHE A 91 -8.64 -12.77 9.74
C PHE A 91 -8.91 -12.29 11.18
N GLY A 92 -8.57 -11.04 11.49
CA GLY A 92 -8.86 -10.41 12.78
C GLY A 92 -10.37 -10.27 13.06
N ALA A 93 -11.17 -10.00 12.03
CA ALA A 93 -12.62 -9.91 12.16
C ALA A 93 -13.26 -11.26 12.53
N VAL A 94 -12.76 -12.36 11.95
CA VAL A 94 -13.22 -13.73 12.25
C VAL A 94 -12.77 -14.18 13.63
N THR A 95 -11.55 -13.85 14.04
CA THR A 95 -10.93 -14.41 15.26
C THR A 95 -11.10 -13.56 16.52
N SER A 96 -11.25 -12.24 16.37
CA SER A 96 -11.16 -11.30 17.50
C SER A 96 -12.37 -10.37 17.59
N SER A 97 -12.65 -9.58 16.56
CA SER A 97 -13.79 -8.66 16.58
C SER A 97 -14.20 -8.20 15.18
N PRO A 98 -15.48 -8.31 14.79
CA PRO A 98 -15.98 -7.80 13.50
C PRO A 98 -15.69 -6.31 13.26
N ARG A 99 -15.47 -5.52 14.32
CA ARG A 99 -15.10 -4.11 14.23
C ARG A 99 -13.79 -3.87 13.49
N ILE A 100 -12.87 -4.85 13.49
CA ILE A 100 -11.59 -4.79 12.78
C ILE A 100 -11.81 -4.65 11.26
N LEU A 101 -12.87 -5.26 10.72
CA LEU A 101 -13.20 -5.13 9.31
C LEU A 101 -13.54 -3.68 8.94
N VAL A 102 -14.16 -2.94 9.86
CA VAL A 102 -14.50 -1.53 9.65
C VAL A 102 -13.31 -0.62 9.93
N SER A 103 -12.58 -0.86 11.03
CA SER A 103 -11.48 0.04 11.43
C SER A 103 -10.21 -0.14 10.61
N GLN A 104 -9.93 -1.34 10.10
CA GLN A 104 -8.72 -1.64 9.30
C GLN A 104 -9.06 -2.12 7.89
N GLY A 105 -10.06 -3.00 7.77
CA GLY A 105 -10.44 -3.59 6.47
C GLY A 105 -10.97 -2.56 5.47
N LEU A 106 -11.87 -1.67 5.89
CA LEU A 106 -12.41 -0.63 5.02
C LEU A 106 -11.32 0.35 4.53
N PRO A 107 -10.46 0.93 5.39
CA PRO A 107 -9.31 1.71 4.93
C PRO A 107 -8.38 0.95 3.99
N GLY A 108 -8.02 -0.31 4.33
CA GLY A 108 -7.17 -1.15 3.48
C GLY A 108 -7.79 -1.44 2.12
N PHE A 109 -9.10 -1.69 2.06
CA PHE A 109 -9.84 -1.86 0.81
C PHE A 109 -9.81 -0.60 -0.05
N VAL A 110 -10.06 0.58 0.54
CA VAL A 110 -9.98 1.86 -0.19
C VAL A 110 -8.55 2.12 -0.70
N GLY A 111 -7.54 1.86 0.12
CA GLY A 111 -6.14 1.95 -0.29
C GLY A 111 -5.79 1.00 -1.43
N ALA A 112 -6.23 -0.26 -1.37
CA ALA A 112 -6.02 -1.25 -2.42
C ALA A 112 -6.72 -0.85 -3.72
N LEU A 113 -7.99 -0.43 -3.66
CA LEU A 113 -8.75 -0.04 -4.83
C LEU A 113 -8.14 1.17 -5.53
N THR A 114 -7.71 2.18 -4.77
CA THR A 114 -7.09 3.39 -5.33
C THR A 114 -5.70 3.10 -5.89
N ALA A 115 -4.90 2.25 -5.23
CA ALA A 115 -3.62 1.78 -5.74
C ALA A 115 -3.77 0.96 -7.03
N TYR A 116 -4.80 0.12 -7.14
CA TYR A 116 -5.11 -0.63 -8.36
C TYR A 116 -5.35 0.29 -9.56
N PHE A 117 -6.18 1.34 -9.40
CA PHE A 117 -6.40 2.32 -10.47
C PHE A 117 -5.16 3.15 -10.82
N ALA A 118 -4.26 3.36 -9.85
CA ALA A 118 -2.96 3.98 -10.12
C ALA A 118 -2.02 3.04 -10.90
N LEU A 119 -2.08 1.73 -10.64
CA LEU A 119 -1.30 0.71 -11.32
C LEU A 119 -1.68 0.56 -12.80
N GLU A 120 -2.97 0.40 -13.11
CA GLU A 120 -3.46 0.25 -14.49
C GLU A 120 -3.01 1.40 -15.40
N ARG A 121 -3.02 2.64 -14.88
CA ARG A 121 -2.57 3.82 -15.61
C ARG A 121 -1.07 3.80 -15.89
N THR A 122 -0.27 3.31 -14.93
CA THR A 122 1.19 3.17 -15.12
C THR A 122 1.47 2.18 -16.24
N SER A 123 0.80 1.02 -16.25
CA SER A 123 0.92 0.02 -17.32
C SER A 123 0.53 0.59 -18.69
N LEU A 124 -0.59 1.33 -18.78
CA LEU A 124 -1.03 1.94 -20.04
C LEU A 124 0.00 2.94 -20.59
N SER A 125 0.59 3.75 -19.71
CA SER A 125 1.60 4.74 -20.11
C SER A 125 2.89 4.11 -20.62
N LEU A 126 3.31 2.98 -20.04
CA LEU A 126 4.48 2.22 -20.50
C LEU A 126 4.24 1.59 -21.89
N VAL A 127 3.04 1.05 -22.13
CA VAL A 127 2.67 0.49 -23.44
C VAL A 127 2.61 1.57 -24.52
N ILE A 128 2.00 2.72 -24.24
CA ILE A 128 1.95 3.83 -25.21
C ILE A 128 3.37 4.37 -25.47
N GLY A 129 4.18 4.52 -24.42
CA GLY A 129 5.56 4.98 -24.53
C GLY A 129 6.42 4.05 -25.41
N SER A 130 6.32 2.74 -25.21
CA SER A 130 7.06 1.76 -26.03
C SER A 130 6.62 1.78 -27.49
N LEU A 131 5.31 1.91 -27.77
CA LEU A 131 4.80 2.04 -29.13
C LEU A 131 5.30 3.31 -29.86
N LEU A 132 5.38 4.45 -29.16
CA LEU A 132 5.92 5.70 -29.72
C LEU A 132 7.43 5.64 -29.99
N LEU A 133 8.19 4.93 -29.14
CA LEU A 133 9.62 4.68 -29.35
C LEU A 133 9.86 3.74 -30.54
N LEU A 134 9.00 2.74 -30.72
CA LEU A 134 9.04 1.87 -31.90
C LEU A 134 8.74 2.64 -33.19
N SER A 135 7.70 3.48 -33.21
CA SER A 135 7.35 4.23 -34.42
C SER A 135 8.43 5.24 -34.83
N SER A 136 9.06 5.92 -33.87
CA SER A 136 10.19 6.83 -34.13
C SER A 136 11.45 6.10 -34.61
N SER A 137 11.74 4.91 -34.08
CA SER A 137 12.86 4.07 -34.54
C SER A 137 12.67 3.57 -35.97
N VAL A 138 11.44 3.16 -36.32
CA VAL A 138 11.08 2.77 -37.69
C VAL A 138 11.18 3.96 -38.65
N ALA A 139 10.63 5.12 -38.27
CA ALA A 139 10.70 6.33 -39.08
C ALA A 139 12.15 6.76 -39.36
N THR A 140 13.01 6.72 -38.34
CA THR A 140 14.44 7.04 -38.47
C THR A 140 15.14 6.08 -39.43
N SER A 141 14.84 4.78 -39.33
CA SER A 141 15.40 3.74 -40.20
C SER A 141 14.98 3.90 -41.66
N LEU A 142 13.72 4.28 -41.91
CA LEU A 142 13.22 4.55 -43.26
C LEU A 142 13.85 5.79 -43.90
N VAL A 143 14.04 6.87 -43.12
CA VAL A 143 14.71 8.09 -43.59
C VAL A 143 16.18 7.80 -43.92
N TYR A 144 16.88 7.06 -43.04
CA TYR A 144 18.26 6.64 -43.28
C TYR A 144 18.39 5.81 -44.56
N ASN A 145 17.52 4.80 -44.74
CA ASN A 145 17.56 3.93 -45.92
C ASN A 145 17.23 4.70 -47.22
N LYS A 146 16.26 5.63 -47.18
CA LYS A 146 15.97 6.53 -48.32
C LYS A 146 17.17 7.40 -48.70
N ARG A 147 17.90 7.97 -47.73
CA ARG A 147 19.11 8.76 -48.04
C ARG A 147 20.21 7.90 -48.66
N LYS A 148 20.39 6.68 -48.19
CA LYS A 148 21.37 5.73 -48.73
C LYS A 148 21.03 5.29 -50.16
N LEU A 149 19.74 5.14 -50.47
CA LEU A 149 19.26 4.76 -51.80
C LEU A 149 19.26 5.94 -52.80
N GLY A 150 19.09 7.18 -52.33
CA GLY A 150 19.13 8.39 -53.17
C GLY A 150 20.54 8.96 -53.40
N SER A 151 21.58 8.34 -52.85
CA SER A 151 22.99 8.71 -53.04
C SER A 151 23.74 7.78 -54.00
N VAL A 152 23.02 7.05 -54.85
CA VAL A 152 23.53 6.21 -55.95
C VAL A 152 23.10 6.86 -57.27
#